data_AF-A0A0C9VJX4-F1
#
_entry.id   AF-A0A0C9VJX4-F1
#
_cell.length_a   1.000
_cell.length_b   1.000
_cell.length_c   1.000
_cell.angle_alpha   90.00
_cell.angle_beta   90.00
_cell.angle_gamma   90.00
#
_symmetry.space_group_name_H-M   'P 1'
#
loop_
_entity.id
_entity.type
_entity.pdbx_description
1 polymer ?
#
loop_
_entity_poly.entity_id
_entity_poly.type
_entity_poly.pdbx_seq_one_letter_code
_entity_poly.pdbx_strand_id
1 'polypeptide(L)'
;TLRRHLQSMHKGSYLTWVKNTPGAVNKLPNFLAQQRKEVAEKLQQSRLTEHFEKAEPQEHAIPYSDERFKEAAIEWLIATDQPIQALDHPKFHEMIDLASQAKNGVK
;
A
#
# COMPACT_ATOMS: atom_id res chain seq x y z
N THR A 1 -25.93 -25.22 11.64
CA THR A 1 -27.31 -25.62 11.28
C THR A 1 -28.30 -25.41 12.41
N LEU A 2 -28.12 -25.98 13.60
CA LEU A 2 -29.09 -25.87 14.73
C LEU A 2 -29.41 -24.43 15.17
N ARG A 3 -28.40 -23.56 15.34
CA ARG A 3 -28.64 -22.15 15.73
C ARG A 3 -29.35 -21.31 14.66
N ARG A 4 -29.17 -21.65 13.37
CA ARG A 4 -29.89 -20.98 12.27
C ARG A 4 -31.36 -21.41 12.24
N HIS A 5 -31.63 -22.70 12.44
CA HIS A 5 -33.00 -23.20 12.56
C HIS A 5 -33.71 -22.58 13.78
N LEU A 6 -33.05 -22.58 14.94
CA LEU A 6 -33.56 -21.94 16.17
C LEU A 6 -33.88 -20.45 15.94
N GLN A 7 -33.01 -19.72 15.22
CA GLN A 7 -33.26 -18.33 14.84
C GLN A 7 -34.44 -18.16 13.88
N SER A 8 -34.70 -19.11 13.00
CA SER A 8 -35.77 -19.00 12.01
C SER A 8 -37.13 -19.37 12.60
N MET A 9 -37.20 -20.49 13.32
CA MET A 9 -38.48 -21.09 13.75
C MET A 9 -38.86 -20.75 15.19
N HIS A 10 -37.88 -20.50 16.07
CA HIS A 10 -38.11 -20.40 17.51
C HIS A 10 -37.46 -19.17 18.14
N LYS A 11 -37.23 -18.10 17.36
CA LYS A 11 -36.56 -16.88 17.82
C LYS A 11 -37.18 -16.29 19.08
N GLY A 12 -38.52 -16.15 19.09
CA GLY A 12 -39.25 -15.55 20.20
C GLY A 12 -39.06 -16.34 21.50
N SER A 13 -39.38 -17.63 21.48
CA SER A 13 -39.23 -18.52 22.63
C SER A 13 -37.80 -18.59 23.14
N TYR A 14 -36.81 -18.63 22.23
CA TYR A 14 -35.40 -18.62 22.60
C TYR A 14 -35.00 -17.31 23.32
N LEU A 15 -35.43 -16.15 22.80
CA LEU A 15 -35.11 -14.87 23.44
C LEU A 15 -35.75 -14.73 24.82
N THR A 16 -36.99 -15.20 24.98
CA THR A 16 -37.65 -15.25 26.29
C THR A 16 -36.89 -16.15 27.26
N TRP A 17 -36.46 -17.33 26.81
CA TRP A 17 -35.65 -18.24 27.61
C TRP A 17 -34.30 -17.62 28.01
N VAL A 18 -33.60 -16.95 27.09
CA VAL A 18 -32.33 -16.26 27.38
C VAL A 18 -32.53 -15.17 28.44
N LYS A 19 -33.61 -14.38 28.37
CA LYS A 19 -33.91 -13.33 29.36
C LYS A 19 -34.19 -13.89 30.76
N ASN A 20 -34.88 -15.01 30.83
CA ASN A 20 -35.33 -15.61 32.09
C ASN A 20 -34.28 -16.53 32.73
N THR A 21 -33.19 -16.84 32.02
CA THR A 21 -32.14 -17.75 32.49
C THR A 21 -30.92 -16.94 32.94
N PRO A 22 -30.56 -16.94 34.23
CA PRO A 22 -29.37 -16.25 34.72
C PRO A 22 -28.10 -16.72 34.01
N GLY A 23 -27.29 -15.77 33.51
CA GLY A 23 -26.03 -16.07 32.81
C GLY A 23 -26.18 -16.56 31.35
N ALA A 24 -27.40 -16.67 30.83
CA ALA A 24 -27.60 -17.04 29.43
C ALA A 24 -27.23 -15.88 28.49
N VAL A 25 -26.43 -16.18 27.46
CA VAL A 25 -26.03 -15.21 26.43
C VAL A 25 -26.71 -15.54 25.11
N ASN A 26 -27.24 -14.52 24.44
CA ASN A 26 -27.82 -14.67 23.11
C ASN A 26 -26.72 -15.07 22.10
N LYS A 27 -26.87 -16.26 21.50
CA LYS A 27 -25.93 -16.80 20.50
C LYS A 27 -26.56 -16.97 19.12
N LEU A 28 -27.66 -16.26 18.84
CA LEU A 28 -28.29 -16.31 17.52
C LEU A 28 -27.36 -15.70 16.45
N PRO A 29 -27.23 -16.34 15.28
CA PRO A 29 -26.37 -15.88 14.19
C PRO A 29 -26.46 -14.38 13.85
N ASN A 30 -27.66 -13.80 13.74
CA ASN A 30 -27.83 -12.39 13.39
C ASN A 30 -27.34 -11.46 14.50
N PHE A 31 -27.57 -11.82 15.77
CA PHE A 31 -27.09 -11.04 16.91
C PHE A 31 -25.57 -11.03 16.95
N LEU A 32 -24.94 -12.19 16.73
CA LEU A 32 -23.48 -12.29 16.67
C LEU A 32 -22.90 -11.55 15.46
N ALA A 33 -23.58 -11.59 14.31
CA ALA A 33 -23.17 -10.84 13.12
C ALA A 33 -23.23 -9.33 13.36
N GLN A 34 -24.26 -8.85 14.06
CA GLN A 34 -24.39 -7.45 14.42
C GLN A 34 -23.28 -7.00 15.39
N GLN A 35 -23.01 -7.76 16.45
CA GLN A 35 -21.89 -7.44 17.34
C GLN A 35 -20.55 -7.37 16.60
N ARG A 36 -20.29 -8.29 15.65
CA ARG A 36 -19.06 -8.24 14.85
C ARG A 36 -18.97 -6.97 14.01
N LYS A 37 -20.09 -6.49 13.46
CA LYS A 37 -20.14 -5.23 12.71
C LYS A 37 -19.86 -4.03 13.63
N GLU A 38 -20.52 -3.97 14.78
CA GLU A 38 -20.33 -2.87 15.75
C GLU A 38 -18.88 -2.81 16.28
N VAL A 39 -18.26 -3.97 16.54
CA VAL A 39 -16.85 -4.04 16.91
C VAL A 39 -15.96 -3.60 15.75
N ALA A 40 -16.25 -4.06 14.53
CA ALA A 40 -15.49 -3.67 13.35
C ALA A 40 -15.57 -2.15 13.12
N GLU A 41 -16.76 -1.55 13.22
CA GLU A 41 -16.98 -0.10 13.10
C GLU A 41 -16.22 0.70 14.16
N LYS A 42 -16.22 0.24 15.42
CA LYS A 42 -15.45 0.89 16.50
C LYS A 42 -13.93 0.78 16.32
N LEU A 43 -13.47 -0.28 15.66
CA LEU A 43 -12.06 -0.49 15.33
C LEU A 43 -11.67 0.21 14.02
N GLN A 44 -12.60 0.82 13.28
CA GLN A 44 -12.23 1.61 12.12
C GLN A 44 -11.50 2.87 12.57
N GLN A 45 -10.22 2.92 12.24
CA GLN A 45 -9.41 4.11 12.40
C GLN A 45 -9.97 5.25 11.53
N SER A 46 -10.10 6.45 12.10
CA SER A 46 -10.41 7.66 11.33
C SER A 46 -9.31 7.96 10.32
N ARG A 47 -9.65 8.62 9.21
CA ARG A 47 -8.66 8.98 8.18
C ARG A 47 -7.55 9.84 8.80
N LEU A 48 -6.31 9.42 8.59
CA LEU A 48 -5.08 10.09 9.03
C LEU A 48 -4.79 11.32 8.14
N THR A 49 -5.70 12.29 8.08
CA THR A 49 -5.55 13.44 7.16
C THR A 49 -5.42 14.78 7.87
N GLU A 50 -5.73 14.87 9.16
CA GLU A 50 -5.79 16.16 9.87
C GLU A 50 -4.40 16.70 10.31
N HIS A 51 -3.41 15.82 10.45
CA HIS A 51 -2.05 16.18 10.91
C HIS A 51 -0.97 16.07 9.83
N PHE A 52 -1.34 15.75 8.59
CA PHE A 52 -0.38 15.66 7.50
C PHE A 52 -0.51 16.89 6.64
N GLU A 53 0.52 17.74 6.67
CA GLU A 53 0.66 18.81 5.70
C GLU A 53 0.79 18.18 4.30
N LYS A 54 0.12 18.77 3.32
CA LYS A 54 0.24 18.36 1.93
C LYS A 54 1.67 18.67 1.50
N ALA A 55 2.51 17.64 1.37
CA ALA A 55 3.87 17.80 0.89
C ALA A 55 3.85 18.57 -0.44
N GLU A 56 4.69 19.60 -0.55
CA GLU A 56 4.93 20.24 -1.84
C GLU A 56 5.46 19.17 -2.81
N PRO A 57 5.07 19.21 -4.09
CA PRO A 57 5.63 18.30 -5.07
C PRO A 57 7.13 18.53 -5.11
N GLN A 58 7.91 17.64 -4.51
CA GLN A 58 9.34 17.62 -4.75
C GLN A 58 9.54 17.33 -6.23
N GLU A 59 10.33 18.16 -6.89
CA GLU A 59 10.89 17.86 -8.20
C GLU A 59 11.77 16.61 -8.03
N HIS A 60 11.15 15.43 -8.13
CA HIS A 60 11.88 14.19 -8.18
C HIS A 60 12.66 14.20 -9.49
N ALA A 61 13.99 14.15 -9.39
CA ALA A 61 14.84 13.86 -10.53
C ALA A 61 14.26 12.64 -11.25
N ILE A 62 14.12 12.74 -12.58
CA ILE A 62 13.56 11.66 -13.40
C ILE A 62 14.30 10.36 -13.03
N PRO A 63 13.60 9.30 -12.61
CA PRO A 63 14.24 8.06 -12.24
C PRO A 63 15.12 7.53 -13.38
N TYR A 64 16.26 6.95 -13.02
CA TYR A 64 17.12 6.26 -13.98
C TYR A 64 16.33 5.17 -14.72
N SER A 65 16.51 5.10 -16.04
CA SER A 65 16.04 4.03 -16.90
C SER A 65 17.11 3.72 -17.94
N ASP A 66 17.36 2.42 -18.17
CA ASP A 66 18.33 1.95 -19.16
C ASP A 66 18.04 2.50 -20.56
N GLU A 67 16.76 2.66 -20.92
CA GLU A 67 16.34 3.20 -22.22
C GLU A 67 16.78 4.66 -22.38
N ARG A 68 16.51 5.48 -21.37
CA ARG A 68 16.90 6.90 -21.34
C ARG A 68 18.41 7.07 -21.31
N PHE A 69 19.11 6.22 -20.56
CA PHE A 69 20.56 6.23 -20.54
C PHE A 69 21.14 5.89 -21.91
N LYS A 70 20.60 4.88 -22.61
CA LYS A 70 21.03 4.52 -23.96
C LYS A 70 20.78 5.64 -24.96
N GLU A 71 19.61 6.27 -24.93
CA GLU A 71 19.31 7.43 -25.78
C GLU A 71 20.33 8.54 -25.57
N ALA A 72 20.55 8.97 -24.32
CA ALA A 72 21.52 10.01 -23.99
C ALA A 72 22.96 9.63 -24.37
N ALA A 73 23.35 8.36 -24.20
CA ALA A 73 24.67 7.88 -24.59
C ALA A 73 24.86 7.89 -26.12
N ILE A 74 23.85 7.51 -26.89
CA ILE A 74 23.88 7.57 -28.36
C ILE A 74 24.00 9.02 -28.84
N GLU A 75 23.19 9.92 -28.28
CA GLU A 75 23.26 11.36 -28.60
C GLU A 75 24.64 11.93 -28.28
N TRP A 76 25.21 11.56 -27.13
CA TRP A 76 26.56 11.98 -26.74
C TRP A 76 27.63 11.47 -27.72
N LEU A 77 27.58 10.20 -28.12
CA LEU A 77 28.52 9.62 -29.10
C LEU A 77 28.47 10.37 -30.44
N ILE A 78 27.27 10.67 -30.94
CA ILE A 78 27.07 11.41 -32.20
C ILE A 78 27.60 12.84 -32.08
N ALA A 79 27.26 13.52 -30.99
CA ALA A 79 27.63 14.93 -30.79
C ALA A 79 29.14 15.13 -30.63
N THR A 80 29.86 14.11 -30.15
CA THR A 80 31.30 14.18 -29.86
C THR A 80 32.16 13.35 -30.83
N ASP A 81 31.54 12.78 -31.86
CA ASP A 81 32.16 11.90 -32.86
C ASP A 81 32.99 10.78 -32.22
N GLN A 82 32.44 10.16 -31.17
CA GLN A 82 33.12 9.10 -30.42
C GLN A 82 32.77 7.73 -30.98
N PRO A 83 33.73 6.80 -30.99
CA PRO A 83 33.47 5.41 -31.38
C PRO A 83 32.59 4.71 -30.32
N ILE A 84 31.82 3.70 -30.73
CA ILE A 84 30.94 2.93 -29.83
C ILE A 84 31.72 2.34 -28.64
N GLN A 85 32.98 1.95 -28.88
CA GLN A 85 33.91 1.42 -27.89
C GLN A 85 34.21 2.41 -26.74
N ALA A 86 33.89 3.70 -26.88
CA ALA A 86 34.03 4.66 -25.79
C ALA A 86 33.16 4.31 -24.58
N LEU A 87 32.03 3.63 -24.79
CA LEU A 87 31.15 3.15 -23.71
C LEU A 87 31.75 1.99 -22.91
N ASP A 88 32.67 1.22 -23.50
CA ASP A 88 33.37 0.12 -22.84
C ASP A 88 34.66 0.60 -22.11
N HIS A 89 34.99 1.90 -22.25
CA HIS A 89 36.23 2.43 -21.71
C HIS A 89 36.17 2.50 -20.17
N PRO A 90 37.20 2.03 -19.44
CA PRO A 90 37.16 1.96 -17.97
C PRO A 90 36.94 3.32 -17.30
N LYS A 91 37.44 4.41 -17.89
CA LYS A 91 37.19 5.78 -17.38
C LYS A 91 35.76 6.26 -17.56
N PHE A 92 35.06 5.76 -18.59
CA PHE A 92 33.64 6.06 -18.76
C PHE A 92 32.82 5.40 -17.63
N HIS A 93 33.09 4.13 -17.34
CA HIS A 93 32.46 3.43 -16.20
C HIS A 93 32.75 4.10 -14.86
N GLU A 94 34.01 4.50 -14.60
CA GLU A 94 34.39 5.21 -13.37
C GLU A 94 33.59 6.51 -13.18
N MET A 95 33.34 7.26 -14.27
CA MET A 95 32.54 8.47 -14.24
C MET A 95 31.07 8.19 -13.90
N ILE A 96 30.47 7.14 -14.48
CA ILE A 96 29.10 6.74 -14.18
C ILE A 96 28.97 6.26 -12.72
N ASP A 97 29.93 5.47 -12.23
CA ASP A 97 29.94 5.00 -10.86
C ASP A 97 30.00 6.16 -9.87
N LEU A 98 30.84 7.17 -10.12
CA LEU A 98 30.91 8.38 -9.30
C LEU A 98 29.61 9.18 -9.34
N ALA A 99 29.00 9.36 -10.51
CA ALA A 99 27.72 10.06 -10.65
C ALA A 99 26.57 9.33 -9.94
N SER A 100 26.57 7.99 -9.96
CA SER A 100 25.54 7.16 -9.32
C SER A 100 25.51 7.28 -7.79
N GLN A 101 26.64 7.65 -7.18
CA GLN A 101 26.77 7.83 -5.73
C GLN A 101 26.22 9.18 -5.24
N ALA A 102 25.83 10.09 -6.15
CA ALA A 102 25.28 11.38 -5.79
C ALA A 102 23.91 11.23 -5.09
N LYS A 103 23.86 11.55 -3.80
CA LYS A 103 22.68 11.36 -2.93
C LYS A 103 21.43 12.15 -3.37
N ASN A 104 21.60 13.24 -4.10
CA ASN A 104 20.53 14.17 -4.46
C ASN A 104 20.38 14.34 -5.98
N GLY A 105 20.91 13.38 -6.77
CA GLY A 105 21.09 13.58 -8.20
C GLY A 105 22.18 14.60 -8.52
N VAL A 106 22.54 14.70 -9.80
CA VAL A 106 23.42 15.75 -10.32
C VAL A 106 22.51 16.92 -10.72
N LYS A 107 22.75 18.11 -10.15
CA LYS A 107 22.01 19.35 -10.47
C LYS A 107 22.36 19.88 -11.84
#